data_AF-A0A0B7MPM1-F1
#
_entry.id   AF-A0A0B7MPM1-F1
#
_cell.length_a   1.000
_cell.length_b   1.000
_cell.length_c   1.000
_cell.angle_alpha   90.00
_cell.angle_beta   90.00
_cell.angle_gamma   90.00
#
_symmetry.space_group_name_H-M   'P 1'
#
loop_
_entity.id
_entity.type
_entity.pdbx_description
1 polymer ?
#
loop_
_entity_poly.entity_id
_entity_poly.type
_entity_poly.pdbx_seq_one_letter_code
_entity_poly.pdbx_strand_id
1 'polypeptide(L)'
;MVFDPDNLLAEEDVVDHINGLGFTIIHYEDPEVFRYFYEENIRSVLDKDEELKIKIIIKYTSEQTIPYDIQLKCSFIELSLRNLFPKLSYSVIKELFTEVIDRLYIAYQNYDGPILGDNGTKEFILKHVYGIIPEAIIDFQDLIKTFIPFYYRGEKLPKTIADYTVEMLRKNNQLKKYPINTVIASKGVFFHFLQQQWEQYIKLTDGEDVATMIDFSNHEIRAYMDNLFQESFLSPVKQLKPREYPSWMRPGIVYDIAGHAQRRFNSGIEKIQSMLRDIKSYKDWFAIAGIWGRLLILKHDHEKDYSFNEKKIHRNQECSQSRV
;
A
#
# COMPACT_ATOMS: atom_id res chain seq x y z
N MET A 1 20.42 -16.71 32.74
CA MET A 1 20.49 -17.08 31.32
C MET A 1 19.08 -17.09 30.76
N VAL A 2 18.91 -16.53 29.56
CA VAL A 2 17.63 -16.47 28.87
C VAL A 2 17.77 -17.13 27.50
N PHE A 3 16.99 -18.19 27.29
CA PHE A 3 16.78 -18.76 25.95
C PHE A 3 15.74 -17.92 25.23
N ASP A 4 16.12 -17.27 24.13
CA ASP A 4 15.28 -16.36 23.36
C ASP A 4 15.29 -16.76 21.88
N PRO A 5 14.63 -17.89 21.52
CA PRO A 5 14.64 -18.41 20.15
C PRO A 5 13.95 -17.49 19.14
N ASP A 6 13.08 -16.59 19.61
CA ASP A 6 12.33 -15.63 18.80
C ASP A 6 12.96 -14.23 18.81
N ASN A 7 14.12 -14.08 19.45
CA ASN A 7 14.91 -12.86 19.52
C ASN A 7 14.17 -11.63 20.11
N LEU A 8 13.21 -11.85 20.99
CA LEU A 8 12.33 -10.83 21.60
C LEU A 8 13.11 -9.79 22.43
N LEU A 9 14.26 -10.16 22.99
CA LEU A 9 15.13 -9.24 23.75
C LEU A 9 16.02 -8.33 22.88
N ALA A 10 15.89 -8.38 21.54
CA ALA A 10 16.68 -7.53 20.65
C ALA A 10 15.99 -6.20 20.31
N GLU A 11 14.71 -6.04 20.63
CA GLU A 11 13.97 -4.80 20.39
C GLU A 11 14.54 -3.65 21.25
N GLU A 12 14.74 -2.48 20.63
CA GLU A 12 15.41 -1.33 21.26
C GLU A 12 14.74 -0.92 22.56
N ASP A 13 13.40 -0.79 22.56
CA ASP A 13 12.62 -0.44 23.74
C ASP A 13 12.78 -1.47 24.88
N VAL A 14 12.90 -2.76 24.54
CA VAL A 14 13.09 -3.84 25.52
C VAL A 14 14.50 -3.77 26.11
N VAL A 15 15.50 -3.55 25.28
CA VAL A 15 16.90 -3.40 25.70
C VAL A 15 17.05 -2.18 26.62
N ASP A 16 16.47 -1.05 26.25
CA ASP A 16 16.51 0.18 27.04
C ASP A 16 15.81 0.02 28.39
N HIS A 17 14.66 -0.66 28.42
CA HIS A 17 13.97 -0.97 29.68
C HIS A 17 14.82 -1.86 30.58
N ILE A 18 15.44 -2.91 30.04
CA ILE A 18 16.29 -3.84 30.79
C ILE A 18 17.54 -3.12 31.33
N ASN A 19 18.19 -2.30 30.50
CA ASN A 19 19.33 -1.47 30.89
C ASN A 19 18.94 -0.48 32.00
N GLY A 20 17.76 0.14 31.90
CA GLY A 20 17.22 1.04 32.93
C GLY A 20 16.97 0.36 34.28
N LEU A 21 16.73 -0.96 34.30
CA LEU A 21 16.63 -1.78 35.51
C LEU A 21 18.00 -2.19 36.10
N GLY A 22 19.10 -1.75 35.46
CA GLY A 22 20.47 -2.04 35.85
C GLY A 22 20.98 -3.41 35.40
N PHE A 23 20.30 -4.05 34.44
CA PHE A 23 20.77 -5.28 33.81
C PHE A 23 21.59 -4.97 32.56
N THR A 24 22.60 -5.79 32.29
CA THR A 24 23.37 -5.77 31.05
C THR A 24 23.11 -7.06 30.29
N ILE A 25 22.68 -6.94 29.03
CA ILE A 25 22.45 -8.09 28.15
C ILE A 25 23.78 -8.46 27.47
N ILE A 26 24.15 -9.73 27.58
CA ILE A 26 25.35 -10.31 26.97
C ILE A 26 24.92 -11.43 26.05
N HIS A 27 25.37 -11.38 24.80
CA HIS A 27 25.02 -12.35 23.78
C HIS A 27 25.98 -13.55 23.84
N TYR A 28 25.44 -14.73 24.08
CA TYR A 28 26.14 -16.00 23.99
C TYR A 28 25.99 -16.53 22.56
N GLU A 29 26.89 -16.09 21.67
CA GLU A 29 26.93 -16.48 20.26
C GLU A 29 28.14 -17.38 19.97
N ASP A 30 29.31 -16.96 20.46
CA ASP A 30 30.57 -17.68 20.38
C ASP A 30 30.98 -18.15 21.80
N PRO A 31 30.97 -19.47 22.07
CA PRO A 31 31.34 -20.02 23.37
C PRO A 31 32.76 -19.64 23.84
N GLU A 32 33.73 -19.51 22.93
CA GLU A 32 35.12 -19.20 23.27
C GLU A 32 35.27 -17.73 23.64
N VAL A 33 34.66 -16.83 22.86
CA VAL A 33 34.63 -15.39 23.16
C VAL A 33 33.91 -15.14 24.48
N PHE A 34 32.76 -15.80 24.66
CA PHE A 34 32.02 -15.70 25.92
C PHE A 34 32.81 -16.28 27.09
N ARG A 35 33.56 -17.39 26.90
CA ARG A 35 34.38 -17.97 27.96
C ARG A 35 35.45 -16.98 28.41
N TYR A 36 36.15 -16.35 27.47
CA TYR A 36 37.13 -15.32 27.79
C TYR A 36 36.50 -14.19 28.63
N PHE A 37 35.35 -13.66 28.19
CA PHE A 37 34.62 -12.63 28.93
C PHE A 37 34.21 -13.09 30.33
N TYR A 38 33.71 -14.32 30.46
CA TYR A 38 33.27 -14.89 31.73
C TYR A 38 34.42 -15.03 32.73
N GLU A 39 35.58 -15.55 32.30
CA GLU A 39 36.76 -15.71 33.16
C GLU A 39 37.28 -14.36 33.67
N GLU A 40 37.32 -13.36 32.79
CA GLU A 40 37.82 -12.02 33.12
C GLU A 40 36.87 -11.25 34.05
N ASN A 41 35.57 -11.20 33.70
CA ASN A 41 34.62 -10.24 34.27
C ASN A 41 33.66 -10.84 35.31
N ILE A 42 33.44 -12.15 35.30
CA ILE A 42 32.42 -12.80 36.12
C ILE A 42 33.06 -13.75 37.15
N ARG A 43 33.84 -14.73 36.68
CA ARG A 43 34.37 -15.80 37.54
C ARG A 43 35.29 -15.28 38.63
N SER A 44 36.16 -14.32 38.29
CA SER A 44 37.11 -13.70 39.23
C SER A 44 36.43 -13.03 40.45
N VAL A 45 35.17 -12.61 40.31
CA VAL A 45 34.34 -12.03 41.36
C VAL A 45 33.58 -13.11 42.12
N LEU A 46 32.98 -14.06 41.39
CA LEU A 46 32.22 -15.16 41.99
C LEU A 46 33.09 -16.09 42.86
N ASP A 47 34.33 -16.36 42.45
CA ASP A 47 35.27 -17.20 43.21
C ASP A 47 35.73 -16.53 44.52
N LYS A 48 35.52 -15.21 44.67
CA LYS A 48 35.80 -14.45 45.90
C LYS A 48 34.57 -14.32 46.81
N ASP A 49 33.44 -14.95 46.46
CA ASP A 49 32.14 -14.79 47.15
C ASP A 49 31.68 -13.32 47.24
N GLU A 50 32.13 -12.47 46.31
CA GLU A 50 31.70 -11.08 46.20
C GLU A 50 30.44 -10.97 45.33
N GLU A 51 29.53 -10.04 45.66
CA GLU A 51 28.39 -9.75 44.80
C GLU A 51 28.84 -9.04 43.51
N LEU A 52 28.36 -9.53 42.37
CA LEU A 52 28.53 -8.85 41.09
C LEU A 52 27.88 -7.47 41.17
N LYS A 53 28.68 -6.42 40.91
CA LYS A 53 28.19 -5.03 40.84
C LYS A 53 27.24 -4.78 39.67
N ILE A 54 27.19 -5.70 38.71
CA ILE A 54 26.36 -5.64 37.51
C ILE A 54 25.38 -6.81 37.51
N LYS A 55 24.10 -6.54 37.20
CA LYS A 55 23.14 -7.62 36.94
C LYS A 55 23.28 -8.05 35.49
N ILE A 56 23.40 -9.35 35.23
CA ILE A 56 23.74 -9.84 33.89
C ILE A 56 22.62 -10.73 33.37
N ILE A 57 22.20 -10.49 32.12
CA ILE A 57 21.36 -11.40 31.34
C ILE A 57 22.23 -11.97 30.23
N ILE A 58 22.53 -13.27 30.31
CA ILE A 58 23.18 -13.98 29.22
C ILE A 58 22.08 -14.51 28.30
N LYS A 59 21.99 -13.96 27.10
CA LYS A 59 21.00 -14.30 26.06
C LYS A 59 21.60 -15.31 25.08
N TYR A 60 20.85 -16.33 24.72
CA TYR A 60 21.19 -17.24 23.62
C TYR A 60 19.94 -17.57 22.79
N THR A 61 20.10 -17.68 21.48
CA THR A 61 18.98 -17.82 20.52
C THR A 61 18.86 -19.22 19.93
N SER A 62 19.94 -20.01 19.96
CA SER A 62 19.95 -21.40 19.50
C SER A 62 20.33 -22.34 20.63
N GLU A 63 19.91 -23.60 20.57
CA GLU A 63 20.40 -24.64 21.47
C GLU A 63 21.91 -24.80 21.29
N GLN A 64 22.67 -24.21 22.22
CA GLN A 64 24.12 -24.34 22.30
C GLN A 64 24.49 -25.03 23.60
N THR A 65 25.59 -25.77 23.59
CA THR A 65 26.12 -26.37 24.82
C THR A 65 26.69 -25.27 25.70
N ILE A 66 26.05 -25.04 26.84
CA ILE A 66 26.53 -24.11 27.87
C ILE A 66 27.40 -24.91 28.86
N PRO A 67 28.64 -24.48 29.17
CA PRO A 67 29.49 -25.15 30.14
C PRO A 67 28.82 -25.34 31.51
N TYR A 68 28.97 -26.53 32.10
CA TYR A 68 28.27 -26.94 33.32
C TYR A 68 28.52 -26.03 34.53
N ASP A 69 29.75 -25.50 34.65
CA ASP A 69 30.12 -24.55 35.70
C ASP A 69 29.32 -23.23 35.62
N ILE A 70 29.04 -22.76 34.40
CA ILE A 70 28.23 -21.56 34.16
C ILE A 70 26.74 -21.87 34.41
N GLN A 71 26.27 -23.05 34.00
CA GLN A 71 24.89 -23.47 34.25
C GLN A 71 24.56 -23.50 35.75
N LEU A 72 25.44 -24.06 36.57
CA LEU A 72 25.23 -24.17 38.03
C LEU A 72 25.10 -22.80 38.72
N LYS A 73 25.68 -21.74 38.15
CA LYS A 73 25.69 -20.39 38.73
C LYS A 73 24.58 -19.50 38.17
N CYS A 74 23.79 -20.00 37.22
CA CYS A 74 22.78 -19.20 36.52
C CYS A 74 21.34 -19.71 36.78
N SER A 75 20.39 -18.78 36.89
CA SER A 75 18.97 -19.10 36.72
C SER A 75 18.62 -19.18 35.24
N PHE A 76 17.78 -20.14 34.85
CA PHE A 76 17.35 -20.34 33.46
C PHE A 76 15.91 -19.89 33.27
N ILE A 77 15.69 -19.12 32.21
CA ILE A 77 14.36 -18.67 31.77
C ILE A 77 14.27 -18.88 30.26
N GLU A 78 13.13 -19.39 29.79
CA GLU A 78 12.80 -19.42 28.36
C GLU A 78 11.82 -18.29 28.05
N LEU A 79 12.18 -17.46 27.09
CA LEU A 79 11.35 -16.40 26.56
C LEU A 79 11.09 -16.70 25.08
N SER A 80 9.90 -17.21 24.79
CA SER A 80 9.48 -17.54 23.43
C SER A 80 8.05 -17.07 23.19
N LEU A 81 7.67 -16.94 21.93
CA LEU A 81 6.30 -16.65 21.53
C LEU A 81 5.32 -17.73 22.03
N ARG A 82 5.79 -18.98 22.18
CA ARG A 82 5.00 -20.05 22.79
C ARG A 82 4.67 -19.76 24.26
N ASN A 83 5.62 -19.19 24.99
CA ASN A 83 5.44 -18.85 26.40
C ASN A 83 4.54 -17.62 26.56
N LEU A 84 4.62 -16.66 25.63
CA LEU A 84 3.75 -15.48 25.61
C LEU A 84 2.31 -15.81 25.19
N PHE A 85 2.13 -16.75 24.26
CA PHE A 85 0.83 -17.08 23.67
C PHE A 85 0.50 -18.58 23.78
N PRO A 86 0.36 -19.14 25.00
CA PRO A 86 0.24 -20.58 25.20
C PRO A 86 -1.02 -21.21 24.59
N LYS A 87 -2.07 -20.43 24.33
CA LYS A 87 -3.32 -20.91 23.69
C LYS A 87 -3.34 -20.73 22.18
N LEU A 88 -2.32 -20.13 21.57
CA LEU A 88 -2.25 -19.88 20.14
C LEU A 88 -1.19 -20.77 19.49
N SER A 89 -1.36 -21.06 18.21
CA SER A 89 -0.40 -21.87 17.47
C SER A 89 0.89 -21.10 17.17
N TYR A 90 1.99 -21.59 17.73
CA TYR A 90 3.32 -21.02 17.53
C TYR A 90 3.75 -20.97 16.05
N SER A 91 3.35 -21.96 15.22
CA SER A 91 3.69 -21.98 13.79
C SER A 91 3.14 -20.75 13.06
N VAL A 92 1.96 -20.29 13.45
CA VAL A 92 1.30 -19.11 12.86
C VAL A 92 1.89 -17.82 13.41
N ILE A 93 2.12 -17.75 14.72
CA ILE A 93 2.60 -16.51 15.38
C ILE A 93 4.02 -16.17 14.91
N LYS A 94 4.88 -17.17 14.72
CA LYS A 94 6.26 -16.96 14.25
C LYS A 94 6.34 -16.34 12.85
N GLU A 95 5.28 -16.47 12.05
CA GLU A 95 5.21 -15.90 10.69
C GLU A 95 4.66 -14.47 10.67
N LEU A 96 4.26 -13.93 11.82
CA LEU A 96 3.79 -12.55 11.94
C LEU A 96 4.96 -11.57 11.90
N PHE A 97 4.66 -10.33 11.53
CA PHE A 97 5.61 -9.24 11.64
C PHE A 97 5.75 -8.82 13.11
N THR A 98 6.95 -8.42 13.52
CA THR A 98 7.24 -8.06 14.91
C THR A 98 6.36 -6.91 15.41
N GLU A 99 6.04 -5.95 14.54
CA GLU A 99 5.21 -4.77 14.86
C GLU A 99 3.75 -5.14 15.17
N VAL A 100 3.34 -6.38 14.88
CA VAL A 100 2.00 -6.90 15.15
C VAL A 100 1.93 -7.59 16.51
N ILE A 101 3.07 -7.98 17.09
CA ILE A 101 3.13 -8.76 18.33
C ILE A 101 2.49 -8.02 19.51
N ASP A 102 2.72 -6.71 19.64
CA ASP A 102 2.09 -5.91 20.71
C ASP A 102 0.56 -5.89 20.60
N ARG A 103 0.04 -5.68 19.38
CA ARG A 103 -1.40 -5.71 19.12
C ARG A 103 -1.98 -7.10 19.38
N LEU A 104 -1.24 -8.15 19.01
CA LEU A 104 -1.61 -9.53 19.32
C LEU A 104 -1.64 -9.76 20.84
N TYR A 105 -0.66 -9.25 21.58
CA TYR A 105 -0.62 -9.36 23.04
C TYR A 105 -1.83 -8.71 23.70
N ILE A 106 -2.18 -7.48 23.30
CA ILE A 106 -3.38 -6.78 23.80
C ILE A 106 -4.65 -7.57 23.49
N ALA A 107 -4.81 -8.09 22.27
CA ALA A 107 -5.95 -8.92 21.91
C ALA A 107 -5.99 -10.22 22.73
N TYR A 108 -4.83 -10.83 22.96
CA TYR A 108 -4.68 -12.08 23.69
C TYR A 108 -4.96 -11.95 25.19
N GLN A 109 -4.66 -10.81 25.82
CA GLN A 109 -5.01 -10.57 27.24
C GLN A 109 -6.51 -10.73 27.52
N ASN A 110 -7.36 -10.44 26.52
CA ASN A 110 -8.80 -10.57 26.62
C ASN A 110 -9.32 -11.94 26.17
N TYR A 111 -8.44 -12.88 25.79
CA TYR A 111 -8.82 -14.18 25.26
C TYR A 111 -8.93 -15.25 26.35
N ASP A 112 -10.17 -15.60 26.70
CA ASP A 112 -10.50 -16.64 27.68
C ASP A 112 -10.82 -18.02 27.05
N GLY A 113 -10.83 -18.11 25.72
CA GLY A 113 -11.20 -19.32 24.97
C GLY A 113 -10.23 -20.51 25.08
N PRO A 114 -10.51 -21.62 24.37
CA PRO A 114 -9.71 -22.83 24.37
C PRO A 114 -8.37 -22.66 23.65
N ILE A 115 -7.52 -23.69 23.69
CA ILE A 115 -6.30 -23.73 22.86
C ILE A 115 -6.71 -23.84 21.39
N LEU A 116 -6.19 -22.96 20.56
CA LEU A 116 -6.46 -22.88 19.14
C LEU A 116 -5.39 -23.62 18.33
N GLY A 117 -5.82 -24.40 17.36
CA GLY A 117 -4.95 -24.89 16.29
C GLY A 117 -4.63 -23.78 15.27
N ASP A 118 -3.92 -24.13 14.20
CA ASP A 118 -3.45 -23.18 13.19
C ASP A 118 -4.59 -22.35 12.58
N ASN A 119 -5.66 -22.98 12.12
CA ASN A 119 -6.78 -22.26 11.50
C ASN A 119 -7.51 -21.36 12.50
N GLY A 120 -7.72 -21.82 13.74
CA GLY A 120 -8.34 -21.00 14.78
C GLY A 120 -7.47 -19.80 15.16
N THR A 121 -6.14 -20.00 15.19
CA THR A 121 -5.17 -18.92 15.45
C THR A 121 -5.18 -17.89 14.32
N LYS A 122 -5.18 -18.33 13.05
CA LYS A 122 -5.31 -17.44 11.87
C LYS A 122 -6.61 -16.65 11.91
N GLU A 123 -7.72 -17.30 12.26
CA GLU A 123 -9.03 -16.66 12.40
C GLU A 123 -9.03 -15.62 13.52
N PHE A 124 -8.49 -15.98 14.69
CA PHE A 124 -8.37 -15.08 15.84
C PHE A 124 -7.55 -13.84 15.48
N ILE A 125 -6.38 -14.03 14.87
CA ILE A 125 -5.51 -12.93 14.42
C ILE A 125 -6.23 -12.04 13.41
N LEU A 126 -6.88 -12.64 12.40
CA LEU A 126 -7.58 -11.90 11.36
C LEU A 126 -8.69 -11.00 11.94
N LYS A 127 -9.49 -11.53 12.87
CA LYS A 127 -10.64 -10.84 13.48
C LYS A 127 -10.22 -9.82 14.55
N HIS A 128 -9.37 -10.24 15.49
CA HIS A 128 -9.09 -9.45 16.69
C HIS A 128 -7.85 -8.56 16.58
N VAL A 129 -6.91 -8.89 15.69
CA VAL A 129 -5.69 -8.09 15.50
C VAL A 129 -5.81 -7.20 14.27
N TYR A 130 -6.24 -7.75 13.13
CA TYR A 130 -6.40 -6.96 11.89
C TYR A 130 -7.79 -6.34 11.73
N GLY A 131 -8.78 -6.73 12.54
CA GLY A 131 -10.14 -6.20 12.46
C GLY A 131 -10.89 -6.62 11.19
N ILE A 132 -10.44 -7.68 10.51
CA ILE A 132 -11.05 -8.19 9.28
C ILE A 132 -11.97 -9.34 9.66
N ILE A 133 -13.26 -9.20 9.38
CA ILE A 133 -14.28 -10.21 9.69
C ILE A 133 -14.79 -10.76 8.36
N PRO A 134 -14.32 -11.93 7.89
CA PRO A 134 -14.73 -12.50 6.60
C PRO A 134 -16.24 -12.67 6.46
N GLU A 135 -16.95 -12.96 7.55
CA GLU A 135 -18.40 -13.14 7.58
C GLU A 135 -19.18 -11.85 7.35
N ALA A 136 -18.56 -10.69 7.61
CA ALA A 136 -19.16 -9.38 7.34
C ALA A 136 -19.00 -8.95 5.86
N ILE A 137 -18.17 -9.65 5.09
CA ILE A 137 -17.91 -9.34 3.68
C ILE A 137 -18.86 -10.17 2.80
N ILE A 138 -20.02 -9.58 2.49
CA ILE A 138 -21.10 -10.26 1.76
C ILE A 138 -20.87 -10.16 0.25
N ASP A 139 -20.41 -9.01 -0.22
CA ASP A 139 -20.16 -8.74 -1.64
C ASP A 139 -18.78 -8.10 -1.92
N PHE A 140 -18.51 -7.82 -3.20
CA PHE A 140 -17.23 -7.24 -3.61
C PHE A 140 -17.07 -5.78 -3.16
N GLN A 141 -18.16 -5.02 -2.99
CA GLN A 141 -18.07 -3.66 -2.44
C GLN A 141 -17.61 -3.69 -0.99
N ASP A 142 -18.14 -4.61 -0.18
CA ASP A 142 -17.73 -4.80 1.21
C ASP A 142 -16.24 -5.16 1.30
N LEU A 143 -15.75 -5.98 0.36
CA LEU A 143 -14.34 -6.32 0.29
C LEU A 143 -13.49 -5.06 0.05
N ILE A 144 -13.86 -4.23 -0.93
CA ILE A 144 -13.14 -2.99 -1.23
C ILE A 144 -13.23 -2.01 -0.05
N LYS A 145 -14.41 -1.84 0.55
CA LYS A 145 -14.62 -1.00 1.75
C LYS A 145 -13.75 -1.44 2.92
N THR A 146 -13.49 -2.75 3.06
CA THR A 146 -12.62 -3.28 4.11
C THR A 146 -11.14 -3.01 3.82
N PHE A 147 -10.69 -3.20 2.58
CA PHE A 147 -9.27 -3.16 2.24
C PHE A 147 -8.72 -1.78 1.88
N ILE A 148 -9.54 -0.81 1.44
CA ILE A 148 -9.11 0.59 1.27
C ILE A 148 -8.51 1.15 2.57
N PRO A 149 -9.25 1.21 3.70
CA PRO A 149 -8.72 1.78 4.94
C PRO A 149 -7.57 0.96 5.51
N PHE A 150 -7.60 -0.36 5.32
CA PHE A 150 -6.53 -1.26 5.74
C PHE A 150 -5.19 -0.85 5.09
N TYR A 151 -5.12 -0.79 3.76
CA TYR A 151 -3.89 -0.44 3.06
C TYR A 151 -3.54 1.05 3.14
N TYR A 152 -4.54 1.92 3.28
CA TYR A 152 -4.32 3.35 3.49
C TYR A 152 -3.55 3.60 4.79
N ARG A 153 -3.92 2.92 5.90
CA ARG A 153 -3.16 2.96 7.17
C ARG A 153 -1.76 2.36 7.10
N GLY A 154 -1.38 1.75 5.98
CA GLY A 154 -0.07 1.12 5.81
C GLY A 154 0.01 -0.30 6.39
N GLU A 155 -1.13 -0.90 6.73
CA GLU A 155 -1.19 -2.28 7.23
C GLU A 155 -0.73 -3.27 6.16
N LYS A 156 -0.13 -4.38 6.62
CA LYS A 156 0.32 -5.49 5.79
C LYS A 156 -0.19 -6.80 6.37
N LEU A 157 -0.66 -7.70 5.51
CA LEU A 157 -1.01 -9.06 5.91
C LEU A 157 0.19 -9.99 5.68
N PRO A 158 0.64 -10.72 6.71
CA PRO A 158 1.53 -11.86 6.54
C PRO A 158 0.93 -12.85 5.56
N LYS A 159 1.77 -13.48 4.74
CA LYS A 159 1.32 -14.38 3.67
C LYS A 159 0.36 -15.46 4.17
N THR A 160 0.64 -16.05 5.31
CA THR A 160 -0.18 -17.10 5.92
C THR A 160 -1.57 -16.63 6.31
N ILE A 161 -1.71 -15.38 6.76
CA ILE A 161 -3.00 -14.77 7.08
C ILE A 161 -3.73 -14.36 5.80
N ALA A 162 -3.00 -13.80 4.82
CA ALA A 162 -3.54 -13.45 3.51
C ALA A 162 -4.13 -14.66 2.78
N ASP A 163 -3.39 -15.77 2.71
CA ASP A 163 -3.81 -17.03 2.08
C ASP A 163 -5.07 -17.57 2.76
N TYR A 164 -5.08 -17.61 4.09
CA TYR A 164 -6.27 -18.00 4.86
C TYR A 164 -7.48 -17.08 4.62
N THR A 165 -7.26 -15.77 4.50
CA THR A 165 -8.33 -14.79 4.21
C THR A 165 -8.94 -15.05 2.83
N VAL A 166 -8.11 -15.31 1.83
CA VAL A 166 -8.56 -15.69 0.48
C VAL A 166 -9.39 -16.98 0.52
N GLU A 167 -8.92 -17.99 1.26
CA GLU A 167 -9.66 -19.25 1.42
C GLU A 167 -11.04 -19.04 2.05
N MET A 168 -11.13 -18.21 3.10
CA MET A 168 -12.41 -17.93 3.76
C MET A 168 -13.36 -17.17 2.84
N LEU A 169 -12.89 -16.14 2.15
CA LEU A 169 -13.72 -15.34 1.24
C LEU A 169 -14.18 -16.13 0.02
N ARG A 170 -13.37 -17.08 -0.47
CA ARG A 170 -13.75 -17.98 -1.57
C ARG A 170 -14.89 -18.94 -1.22
N LYS A 171 -15.20 -19.14 0.07
CA LYS A 171 -16.39 -19.92 0.46
C LYS A 171 -17.68 -19.20 0.06
N ASN A 172 -17.67 -17.87 -0.02
CA ASN A 172 -18.79 -17.09 -0.53
C ASN A 172 -18.84 -17.17 -2.07
N ASN A 173 -19.88 -17.81 -2.60
CA ASN A 173 -20.06 -18.00 -4.03
C ASN A 173 -20.16 -16.69 -4.83
N GLN A 174 -20.65 -15.61 -4.21
CA GLN A 174 -20.77 -14.30 -4.88
C GLN A 174 -19.41 -13.67 -5.19
N LEU A 175 -18.40 -13.97 -4.35
CA LEU A 175 -17.06 -13.42 -4.46
C LEU A 175 -16.16 -14.20 -5.43
N LYS A 176 -16.48 -15.47 -5.72
CA LYS A 176 -15.65 -16.37 -6.55
C LYS A 176 -15.32 -15.82 -7.94
N LYS A 177 -16.20 -14.98 -8.51
CA LYS A 177 -16.02 -14.37 -9.83
C LYS A 177 -15.06 -13.17 -9.83
N TYR A 178 -14.71 -12.65 -8.66
CA TYR A 178 -13.88 -11.45 -8.51
C TYR A 178 -12.42 -11.79 -8.20
N PRO A 179 -11.47 -10.88 -8.49
CA PRO A 179 -10.05 -11.09 -8.25
C PRO A 179 -9.67 -10.89 -6.77
N ILE A 180 -10.17 -11.74 -5.87
CA ILE A 180 -9.94 -11.65 -4.41
C ILE A 180 -8.43 -11.67 -4.09
N ASN A 181 -7.67 -12.53 -4.75
CA ASN A 181 -6.22 -12.63 -4.56
C ASN A 181 -5.50 -11.32 -4.88
N THR A 182 -5.94 -10.60 -5.91
CA THR A 182 -5.37 -9.29 -6.28
C THR A 182 -5.62 -8.26 -5.19
N VAL A 183 -6.81 -8.28 -4.58
CA VAL A 183 -7.17 -7.36 -3.50
C VAL A 183 -6.34 -7.61 -2.23
N ILE A 184 -6.05 -8.86 -1.92
CA ILE A 184 -5.41 -9.25 -0.64
C ILE A 184 -3.87 -9.35 -0.73
N ALA A 185 -3.31 -9.44 -1.95
CA ALA A 185 -1.89 -9.73 -2.15
C ALA A 185 -0.94 -8.70 -1.51
N SER A 186 -1.15 -7.41 -1.76
CA SER A 186 -0.34 -6.34 -1.17
C SER A 186 -0.95 -4.97 -1.43
N LYS A 187 -0.48 -3.96 -0.68
CA LYS A 187 -0.82 -2.55 -0.85
C LYS A 187 -0.65 -2.07 -2.31
N GLY A 188 0.49 -2.38 -2.93
CA GLY A 188 0.80 -1.93 -4.30
C GLY A 188 -0.11 -2.56 -5.35
N VAL A 189 -0.32 -3.87 -5.26
CA VAL A 189 -1.20 -4.61 -6.18
C VAL A 189 -2.66 -4.14 -6.03
N PHE A 190 -3.10 -3.89 -4.80
CA PHE A 190 -4.42 -3.37 -4.50
C PHE A 190 -4.66 -1.99 -5.13
N PHE A 191 -3.79 -1.00 -4.89
CA PHE A 191 -3.98 0.34 -5.44
C PHE A 191 -3.82 0.39 -6.96
N HIS A 192 -2.97 -0.46 -7.54
CA HIS A 192 -2.92 -0.63 -8.99
C HIS A 192 -4.25 -1.15 -9.56
N PHE A 193 -4.84 -2.16 -8.92
CA PHE A 193 -6.17 -2.65 -9.31
C PHE A 193 -7.25 -1.56 -9.14
N LEU A 194 -7.21 -0.82 -8.03
CA LEU A 194 -8.16 0.28 -7.77
C LEU A 194 -8.04 1.39 -8.83
N GLN A 195 -6.82 1.74 -9.27
CA GLN A 195 -6.57 2.67 -10.37
C GLN A 195 -7.23 2.21 -11.68
N GLN A 196 -7.06 0.94 -12.05
CA GLN A 196 -7.69 0.39 -13.26
C GLN A 196 -9.23 0.45 -13.18
N GLN A 197 -9.80 0.17 -12.01
CA GLN A 197 -11.23 0.28 -11.79
C GLN A 197 -11.71 1.73 -11.82
N TRP A 198 -10.93 2.68 -11.31
CA TRP A 198 -11.23 4.11 -11.39
C TRP A 198 -11.26 4.60 -12.84
N GLU A 199 -10.30 4.19 -13.68
CA GLU A 199 -10.29 4.50 -15.11
C GLU A 199 -11.52 3.96 -15.84
N GLN A 200 -11.94 2.73 -15.54
CA GLN A 200 -13.17 2.14 -16.07
C GLN A 200 -14.41 2.88 -15.58
N TYR A 201 -14.43 3.28 -14.30
CA TYR A 201 -15.54 4.03 -13.72
C TYR A 201 -15.73 5.39 -14.39
N ILE A 202 -14.64 6.11 -14.71
CA ILE A 202 -14.75 7.36 -15.45
C ILE A 202 -15.32 7.13 -16.86
N LYS A 203 -14.84 6.11 -17.58
CA LYS A 203 -15.40 5.75 -18.90
C LYS A 203 -16.89 5.44 -18.84
N LEU A 204 -17.33 4.69 -17.82
CA LEU A 204 -18.74 4.42 -17.57
C LEU A 204 -19.53 5.73 -17.34
N THR A 205 -19.00 6.65 -16.53
CA THR A 205 -19.65 7.96 -16.35
C THR A 205 -19.71 8.77 -17.64
N ASP A 206 -18.75 8.56 -18.55
CA ASP A 206 -18.67 9.11 -19.91
C ASP A 206 -19.63 8.46 -20.92
N GLY A 207 -20.45 7.51 -20.47
CA GLY A 207 -21.46 6.84 -21.28
C GLY A 207 -20.87 5.75 -22.18
N GLU A 208 -19.62 5.34 -21.95
CA GLU A 208 -19.06 4.15 -22.59
C GLU A 208 -19.65 2.89 -21.93
N ASP A 209 -19.91 1.86 -22.74
CA ASP A 209 -20.38 0.57 -22.26
C ASP A 209 -19.20 -0.25 -21.70
N VAL A 210 -18.87 0.02 -20.43
CA VAL A 210 -17.77 -0.61 -19.70
C VAL A 210 -18.32 -1.25 -18.43
N ALA A 211 -18.04 -2.53 -18.24
CA ALA A 211 -18.36 -3.22 -17.00
C ALA A 211 -17.40 -2.82 -15.88
N THR A 212 -17.92 -2.19 -14.83
CA THR A 212 -17.16 -1.82 -13.62
C THR A 212 -17.44 -2.80 -12.50
N MET A 213 -16.41 -3.22 -11.76
CA MET A 213 -16.58 -4.10 -10.60
C MET A 213 -16.85 -3.32 -9.31
N ILE A 214 -16.39 -2.06 -9.25
CA ILE A 214 -16.45 -1.19 -8.08
C ILE A 214 -17.37 -0.01 -8.37
N ASP A 215 -18.20 0.34 -7.38
CA ASP A 215 -19.03 1.52 -7.44
C ASP A 215 -18.40 2.58 -6.53
N PHE A 216 -17.58 3.43 -7.15
CA PHE A 216 -16.96 4.56 -6.46
C PHE A 216 -17.99 5.62 -6.03
N SER A 217 -19.27 5.44 -6.34
CA SER A 217 -20.34 6.30 -5.85
C SER A 217 -20.66 6.08 -4.36
N ASN A 218 -20.21 4.95 -3.79
CA ASN A 218 -20.45 4.61 -2.41
C ASN A 218 -19.78 5.61 -1.45
N HIS A 219 -20.52 6.11 -0.46
CA HIS A 219 -20.04 7.12 0.49
C HIS A 219 -18.77 6.71 1.25
N GLU A 220 -18.65 5.44 1.65
CA GLU A 220 -17.49 4.95 2.39
C GLU A 220 -16.22 4.91 1.53
N ILE A 221 -16.35 4.56 0.25
CA ILE A 221 -15.24 4.57 -0.71
C ILE A 221 -14.86 6.02 -1.05
N ARG A 222 -15.86 6.87 -1.34
CA ARG A 222 -15.68 8.29 -1.67
C ARG A 222 -14.89 9.05 -0.62
N ALA A 223 -15.12 8.74 0.66
CA ALA A 223 -14.45 9.38 1.77
C ALA A 223 -12.91 9.29 1.70
N TYR A 224 -12.37 8.24 1.06
CA TYR A 224 -10.93 8.07 0.89
C TYR A 224 -10.39 8.64 -0.42
N MET A 225 -11.23 8.82 -1.45
CA MET A 225 -10.76 9.11 -2.80
C MET A 225 -9.89 10.36 -2.89
N ASP A 226 -10.28 11.44 -2.21
CA ASP A 226 -9.50 12.70 -2.20
C ASP A 226 -8.07 12.47 -1.68
N ASN A 227 -7.96 11.83 -0.50
CA ASN A 227 -6.67 11.48 0.09
C ASN A 227 -5.85 10.53 -0.79
N LEU A 228 -6.50 9.57 -1.45
CA LEU A 228 -5.81 8.62 -2.32
C LEU A 228 -5.13 9.31 -3.52
N PHE A 229 -5.72 10.38 -4.07
CA PHE A 229 -5.07 11.17 -5.12
C PHE A 229 -4.04 12.15 -4.54
N GLN A 230 -4.38 12.83 -3.44
CA GLN A 230 -3.48 13.79 -2.80
C GLN A 230 -2.15 13.14 -2.35
N GLU A 231 -2.23 11.94 -1.79
CA GLU A 231 -1.07 11.15 -1.34
C GLU A 231 -0.46 10.28 -2.45
N SER A 232 -0.90 10.44 -3.70
CA SER A 232 -0.36 9.75 -4.87
C SER A 232 -0.48 8.21 -4.83
N PHE A 233 -1.41 7.66 -4.04
CA PHE A 233 -1.78 6.24 -4.15
C PHE A 233 -2.49 5.94 -5.47
N LEU A 234 -3.26 6.92 -5.96
CA LEU A 234 -3.90 6.90 -7.27
C LEU A 234 -3.42 8.10 -8.10
N SER A 235 -3.47 7.93 -9.41
CA SER A 235 -3.13 8.98 -10.37
C SER A 235 -4.38 9.51 -11.06
N PRO A 236 -4.57 10.84 -11.11
CA PRO A 236 -5.70 11.41 -11.82
C PRO A 236 -5.72 10.99 -13.30
N VAL A 237 -6.91 10.69 -13.82
CA VAL A 237 -7.09 10.20 -15.20
C VAL A 237 -7.23 11.38 -16.15
N LYS A 238 -6.48 11.32 -17.26
CA LYS A 238 -6.51 12.37 -18.28
C LYS A 238 -7.79 12.30 -19.10
N GLN A 239 -8.58 13.37 -19.04
CA GLN A 239 -9.80 13.51 -19.84
C GLN A 239 -9.59 14.46 -21.03
N LEU A 240 -10.06 14.03 -22.20
CA LEU A 240 -9.91 14.77 -23.45
C LEU A 240 -10.97 15.86 -23.61
N LYS A 241 -12.18 15.64 -23.09
CA LYS A 241 -13.29 16.58 -23.23
C LYS A 241 -13.59 17.21 -21.87
N PRO A 242 -13.63 18.55 -21.77
CA PRO A 242 -14.10 19.20 -20.55
C PRO A 242 -15.58 18.86 -20.35
N ARG A 243 -15.88 18.25 -19.20
CA ARG A 243 -17.22 17.86 -18.77
C ARG A 243 -17.38 18.18 -17.30
N GLU A 244 -18.57 18.57 -16.86
CA GLU A 244 -18.85 18.70 -15.44
C GLU A 244 -18.96 17.32 -14.78
N TYR A 245 -17.94 16.95 -14.01
CA TYR A 245 -18.03 15.84 -13.07
C TYR A 245 -18.47 16.34 -11.68
N PRO A 246 -19.13 15.48 -10.89
CA PRO A 246 -19.38 15.75 -9.48
C PRO A 246 -18.11 16.22 -8.75
N SER A 247 -18.28 17.13 -7.78
CA SER A 247 -17.16 17.76 -7.07
C SER A 247 -16.17 16.76 -6.49
N TRP A 248 -16.66 15.64 -5.93
CA TRP A 248 -15.84 14.59 -5.32
C TRP A 248 -14.97 13.82 -6.31
N MET A 249 -15.29 13.83 -7.61
CA MET A 249 -14.49 13.15 -8.65
C MET A 249 -13.35 14.03 -9.18
N ARG A 250 -13.41 15.34 -8.94
CA ARG A 250 -12.46 16.32 -9.49
C ARG A 250 -10.99 16.01 -9.15
N PRO A 251 -10.63 15.57 -7.92
CA PRO A 251 -9.24 15.22 -7.60
C PRO A 251 -8.69 14.09 -8.49
N GLY A 252 -9.56 13.18 -8.93
CA GLY A 252 -9.19 12.04 -9.77
C GLY A 252 -9.21 12.29 -11.27
N ILE A 253 -9.39 13.53 -11.71
CA ILE A 253 -9.52 13.90 -13.13
C ILE A 253 -8.60 15.08 -13.44
N VAL A 254 -7.79 14.92 -14.47
CA VAL A 254 -6.97 16.00 -15.02
C VAL A 254 -7.39 16.24 -16.47
N TYR A 255 -7.67 17.49 -16.82
CA TYR A 255 -7.90 17.84 -18.21
C TYR A 255 -6.56 18.18 -18.87
N ASP A 256 -6.31 17.55 -20.02
CA ASP A 256 -5.25 18.00 -20.92
C ASP A 256 -5.75 19.22 -21.70
N ILE A 257 -5.90 20.36 -21.02
CA ILE A 257 -6.43 21.61 -21.60
C ILE A 257 -5.56 22.04 -22.80
N ALA A 258 -4.23 21.97 -22.64
CA ALA A 258 -3.25 22.33 -23.67
C ALA A 258 -3.26 21.35 -24.87
N GLY A 259 -3.21 20.04 -24.64
CA GLY A 259 -3.23 19.05 -25.71
C GLY A 259 -4.58 18.89 -26.40
N HIS A 260 -5.69 19.12 -25.70
CA HIS A 260 -7.03 19.19 -26.30
C HIS A 260 -7.16 20.40 -27.24
N ALA A 261 -6.69 21.57 -26.83
CA ALA A 261 -6.67 22.74 -27.70
C ALA A 261 -5.79 22.54 -28.93
N GLN A 262 -4.61 21.93 -28.76
CA GLN A 262 -3.73 21.58 -29.88
C GLN A 262 -4.36 20.59 -30.86
N ARG A 263 -5.08 19.58 -30.36
CA ARG A 263 -5.83 18.64 -31.21
C ARG A 263 -7.02 19.30 -31.91
N ARG A 264 -7.79 20.15 -31.22
CA ARG A 264 -8.88 20.95 -31.83
C ARG A 264 -8.37 21.93 -32.88
N PHE A 265 -7.21 22.54 -32.63
CA PHE A 265 -6.54 23.40 -33.60
C PHE A 265 -6.14 22.61 -34.85
N ASN A 266 -5.42 21.50 -34.67
CA ASN A 266 -4.95 20.66 -35.78
C ASN A 266 -6.11 20.08 -36.61
N SER A 267 -7.14 19.52 -35.96
CA SER A 267 -8.34 18.99 -36.64
C SER A 267 -9.15 20.07 -37.36
N GLY A 268 -9.24 21.28 -36.79
CA GLY A 268 -9.85 22.41 -37.47
C GLY A 268 -9.07 22.84 -38.71
N ILE A 269 -7.73 22.84 -38.64
CA ILE A 269 -6.86 23.08 -39.81
C ILE A 269 -7.05 22.00 -40.87
N GLU A 270 -7.05 20.72 -40.51
CA GLU A 270 -7.28 19.61 -41.44
C GLU A 270 -8.66 19.71 -42.11
N LYS A 271 -9.69 20.08 -41.34
CA LYS A 271 -11.04 20.30 -41.87
C LYS A 271 -11.08 21.45 -42.86
N ILE A 272 -10.42 22.58 -42.56
CA ILE A 272 -10.28 23.70 -43.50
C ILE A 272 -9.52 23.26 -44.75
N GLN A 273 -8.41 22.54 -44.60
CA GLN A 273 -7.63 22.02 -45.74
C GLN A 273 -8.43 21.06 -46.62
N SER A 274 -9.30 20.25 -46.03
CA SER A 274 -10.23 19.39 -46.78
C SER A 274 -11.29 20.21 -47.51
N MET A 275 -11.93 21.17 -46.83
CA MET A 275 -12.93 22.05 -47.44
C MET A 275 -12.36 22.93 -48.55
N LEU A 276 -11.09 23.37 -48.41
CA LEU A 276 -10.38 24.14 -49.44
C LEU A 276 -10.14 23.34 -50.73
N ARG A 277 -10.11 22.00 -50.67
CA ARG A 277 -9.92 21.14 -51.85
C ARG A 277 -11.21 20.92 -52.66
N ASP A 278 -12.39 21.17 -52.09
CA ASP A 278 -13.69 20.92 -52.73
C ASP A 278 -14.65 22.13 -52.58
N ILE A 279 -14.15 23.34 -52.84
CA ILE A 279 -14.95 24.57 -52.79
C ILE A 279 -15.85 24.66 -54.02
N LYS A 280 -17.16 24.81 -53.82
CA LYS A 280 -18.14 24.89 -54.92
C LYS A 280 -18.91 26.21 -54.93
N SER A 281 -18.99 26.92 -53.80
CA SER A 281 -19.77 28.16 -53.67
C SER A 281 -19.15 29.17 -52.70
N TYR A 282 -19.58 30.44 -52.81
CA TYR A 282 -19.25 31.49 -51.85
C TYR A 282 -19.73 31.16 -50.42
N LYS A 283 -20.75 30.30 -50.28
CA LYS A 283 -21.23 29.82 -48.97
C LYS A 283 -20.19 28.95 -48.24
N ASP A 284 -19.36 28.22 -48.98
CA ASP A 284 -18.30 27.40 -48.41
C ASP A 284 -17.21 28.27 -47.79
N TRP A 285 -16.93 29.44 -48.40
CA TRP A 285 -16.03 30.44 -47.83
C TRP A 285 -16.52 31.00 -46.49
N PHE A 286 -17.82 31.24 -46.34
CA PHE A 286 -18.39 31.63 -45.04
C PHE A 286 -18.26 30.53 -43.99
N ALA A 287 -18.45 29.26 -44.38
CA ALA A 287 -18.26 28.12 -43.47
C ALA A 287 -16.79 27.96 -43.05
N ILE A 288 -15.84 28.12 -43.97
CA ILE A 288 -14.40 28.12 -43.70
C ILE A 288 -14.03 29.29 -42.78
N ALA A 289 -14.51 30.50 -43.06
CA ALA A 289 -14.28 31.68 -42.24
C ALA A 289 -14.79 31.50 -40.79
N GLY A 290 -15.94 30.85 -40.62
CA GLY A 290 -16.47 30.51 -39.31
C GLY A 290 -15.65 29.47 -38.54
N ILE A 291 -15.05 28.49 -39.24
CA ILE A 291 -14.10 27.55 -38.61
C ILE A 291 -12.79 28.28 -38.27
N TRP A 292 -12.28 29.11 -39.17
CA TRP A 292 -11.06 29.90 -38.98
C TRP A 292 -11.17 30.89 -37.82
N GLY A 293 -12.28 31.61 -37.69
CA GLY A 293 -12.52 32.51 -36.56
C GLY A 293 -12.47 31.79 -35.21
N ARG A 294 -13.03 30.57 -35.12
CA ARG A 294 -12.94 29.74 -33.92
C ARG A 294 -11.51 29.27 -33.63
N LEU A 295 -10.72 29.00 -34.66
CA LEU A 295 -9.31 28.63 -34.51
C LEU A 295 -8.44 29.79 -34.05
N LEU A 296 -8.73 31.01 -34.50
CA LEU A 296 -8.03 32.22 -34.06
C LEU A 296 -8.27 32.50 -32.57
N ILE A 297 -9.50 32.33 -32.09
CA ILE A 297 -9.83 32.44 -30.66
C ILE A 297 -9.06 31.37 -29.87
N LEU A 298 -9.10 30.11 -30.31
CA LEU A 298 -8.33 29.02 -29.71
C LEU A 298 -6.81 29.30 -29.66
N LYS A 299 -6.25 29.94 -30.69
CA LYS A 299 -4.83 30.33 -30.70
C LYS A 299 -4.54 31.44 -29.69
N HIS A 300 -5.40 32.45 -29.65
CA HIS A 300 -5.20 33.63 -28.81
C HIS A 300 -5.39 33.34 -27.30
N ASP A 301 -6.37 32.50 -26.96
CA ASP A 301 -6.60 32.07 -25.57
C ASP A 301 -5.44 31.21 -25.04
N HIS A 302 -4.74 30.48 -25.91
CA HIS A 302 -3.61 29.62 -25.54
C HIS A 302 -2.23 30.27 -25.64
N GLU A 303 -2.06 31.36 -26.41
CA GLU A 303 -0.81 32.14 -26.43
C GLU A 303 -0.51 32.83 -25.09
N LYS A 304 -1.50 32.94 -24.18
CA LYS A 304 -1.30 33.49 -22.84
C LYS A 304 -0.69 32.51 -21.82
N ASP A 305 -0.69 31.20 -22.10
CA ASP A 305 -0.15 30.15 -21.23
C ASP A 305 0.71 29.13 -22.01
N TYR A 306 1.87 29.55 -22.52
CA TYR A 306 2.89 28.77 -23.26
C TYR A 306 2.70 28.59 -24.78
N SER A 307 3.81 28.74 -25.52
CA SER A 307 3.88 28.95 -26.97
C SER A 307 3.43 27.75 -27.82
N PHE A 308 2.44 27.96 -28.68
CA PHE A 308 2.14 27.07 -29.80
C PHE A 308 3.21 27.23 -30.89
N ASN A 309 3.84 26.11 -31.29
CA ASN A 309 4.97 26.08 -32.22
C ASN A 309 4.57 26.61 -33.61
N GLU A 310 5.00 27.83 -33.95
CA GLU A 310 4.55 28.65 -35.10
C GLU A 310 4.89 28.08 -36.50
N LYS A 311 5.65 26.97 -36.57
CA LYS A 311 6.22 26.46 -37.83
C LYS A 311 5.22 25.88 -38.84
N LYS A 312 3.95 25.69 -38.49
CA LYS A 312 2.92 25.20 -39.45
C LYS A 312 2.16 26.32 -40.20
N ILE A 313 2.26 27.57 -39.77
CA ILE A 313 1.48 28.68 -40.36
C ILE A 313 2.24 29.32 -41.55
N HIS A 314 3.57 29.39 -41.49
CA HIS A 314 4.37 30.09 -42.51
C HIS A 314 4.50 29.39 -43.87
N ARG A 315 4.12 28.12 -44.01
CA ARG A 315 4.25 27.40 -45.29
C ARG A 315 3.23 27.78 -46.36
N ASN A 316 2.20 28.57 -46.02
CA ASN A 316 1.16 28.97 -46.97
C ASN A 316 1.26 30.44 -47.44
N GLN A 317 2.21 31.23 -46.94
CA GLN A 317 2.40 32.62 -47.42
C GLN A 317 3.35 32.73 -48.62
N GLU A 318 4.19 31.73 -48.88
CA GLU A 318 5.15 31.77 -50.01
C GLU A 318 4.53 31.35 -51.37
N CYS A 319 3.30 30.83 -51.40
CA CYS A 319 2.67 30.39 -52.65
C CYS A 319 1.83 31.49 -53.37
N SER A 320 1.82 32.73 -52.87
CA SER A 320 1.00 33.83 -53.41
C SER A 320 1.77 34.95 -54.12
N GLN A 321 3.10 34.84 -54.25
CA GLN A 321 3.93 35.91 -54.88
C GLN A 321 4.63 35.53 -56.19
N SER A 322 4.36 34.36 -56.77
CA SER A 322 4.92 33.98 -58.09
C SER A 322 3.82 33.61 -59.07
N ARG A 323 3.19 34.63 -59.68
CA ARG A 323 2.61 34.61 -61.03
C ARG A 323 2.21 36.04 -61.41
N VAL A 324 3.12 36.69 -62.13
CA VAL A 324 2.81 37.73 -63.13
C VAL A 324 2.11 37.07 -64.30
#